data_AF-A0A800MQN1-F1
#
_entry.id   AF-A0A800MQN1-F1
#
_cell.length_a   1.000
_cell.length_b   1.000
_cell.length_c   1.000
_cell.angle_alpha   90.00
_cell.angle_beta   90.00
_cell.angle_gamma   90.00
#
_symmetry.space_group_name_H-M   'P 1'
#
loop_
_entity.id
_entity.type
_entity.pdbx_description
1 polymer ?
#
loop_
_entity_poly.entity_id
_entity_poly.type
_entity_poly.pdbx_seq_one_letter_code
_entity_poly.pdbx_strand_id
1 'polypeptide(L)'
;MTNALLQLHPAPHQEVPLQGLYLQQKLHQLGNSGTPFVYANFLSSLDGRIALTNPVTGQSTTPEALTTPSDFRLFLELHAQADCLITHGGYMRALSEKRLGNILSLNDHTEHADLIHWR
;
A
#
# COMPACT_ATOMS: atom_id res chain seq x y z
N MET A 1 7.83 -10.99 17.56
CA MET A 1 8.32 -9.65 17.91
C MET A 1 7.31 -8.66 17.37
N THR A 2 6.80 -7.77 18.19
CA THR A 2 5.91 -6.69 17.75
C THR A 2 6.73 -5.76 16.85
N ASN A 3 6.40 -5.68 15.55
CA ASN A 3 7.06 -4.75 14.63
C ASN A 3 6.55 -3.35 14.97
N ALA A 4 7.32 -2.59 15.75
CA ALA A 4 7.07 -1.19 16.02
C ALA A 4 7.58 -0.32 14.86
N LEU A 5 6.88 0.76 14.57
CA LEU A 5 7.29 1.81 13.63
C LEU A 5 7.54 3.10 14.40
N LEU A 6 8.51 3.90 13.95
CA LEU A 6 8.68 5.27 14.44
C LEU A 6 7.76 6.20 13.64
N GLN A 7 6.75 6.78 14.29
CA GLN A 7 5.91 7.80 13.70
C GLN A 7 6.68 9.12 13.60
N LEU A 8 6.96 9.56 12.37
CA LEU A 8 7.61 10.85 12.12
C LEU A 8 6.59 11.98 11.88
N HIS A 9 5.35 11.64 11.55
CA HIS A 9 4.27 12.60 11.32
C HIS A 9 2.89 11.99 11.61
N PRO A 10 1.93 12.78 12.13
CA PRO A 10 2.14 14.07 12.80
C PRO A 10 2.90 13.91 14.12
N ALA A 11 3.36 15.01 14.71
CA ALA A 11 3.89 15.01 16.07
C ALA A 11 2.79 14.66 17.09
N PRO A 12 3.11 14.08 18.26
CA PRO A 12 4.46 13.76 18.76
C PRO A 12 5.08 12.51 18.09
N HIS A 13 6.42 12.50 17.97
CA HIS A 13 7.14 11.34 17.44
C HIS A 13 7.21 10.23 18.48
N GLN A 14 6.70 9.05 18.13
CA GLN A 14 6.60 7.93 19.06
C GLN A 14 6.67 6.60 18.33
N GLU A 15 7.01 5.54 19.06
CA GLU A 15 6.84 4.18 18.56
C GLU A 15 5.36 3.81 18.55
N VAL A 16 4.90 3.28 17.42
CA VAL A 16 3.52 2.81 17.21
C VAL A 16 3.54 1.36 16.73
N PRO A 17 2.53 0.54 17.08
CA PRO A 17 2.43 -0.81 16.51
C PRO A 17 2.18 -0.73 15.01
N LEU A 18 2.83 -1.59 14.22
CA LEU A 18 2.54 -1.73 12.79
C LEU A 18 1.09 -2.18 12.57
N GLN A 19 0.64 -3.21 13.31
CA GLN A 19 -0.67 -3.81 13.10
C GLN A 19 -1.80 -2.89 13.57
N GLY A 20 -2.76 -2.66 12.67
CA GLY A 20 -3.94 -1.85 12.89
C GLY A 20 -3.69 -0.35 12.82
N LEU A 21 -2.47 0.10 12.52
CA LEU A 21 -2.12 1.51 12.50
C LEU A 21 -2.98 2.31 11.53
N TYR A 22 -3.17 1.79 10.31
CA TYR A 22 -3.97 2.46 9.30
C TYR A 22 -5.45 2.08 9.41
N LEU A 23 -5.79 0.90 9.94
CA LEU A 23 -7.18 0.50 10.22
C LEU A 23 -7.87 1.42 11.22
N GLN A 24 -7.14 1.92 12.22
CA GLN A 24 -7.67 2.85 13.23
C GLN A 24 -8.15 4.19 12.65
N GLN A 25 -7.72 4.55 11.44
CA GLN A 25 -8.13 5.79 10.78
C GLN A 25 -9.58 5.72 10.25
N LYS A 26 -10.15 4.51 10.13
CA LYS A 26 -11.54 4.27 9.70
C LYS A 26 -11.89 5.01 8.41
N LEU A 27 -11.00 4.98 7.42
CA LEU A 27 -11.15 5.72 6.16
C LEU A 27 -12.45 5.38 5.41
N HIS A 28 -12.91 4.13 5.52
CA HIS A 28 -14.20 3.67 4.99
C HIS A 28 -15.43 4.44 5.50
N GLN A 29 -15.30 5.21 6.60
CA GLN A 29 -16.38 6.01 7.19
C GLN A 29 -16.33 7.48 6.78
N LEU A 30 -15.26 7.91 6.08
CA LEU A 30 -15.06 9.32 5.70
C LEU A 30 -15.82 9.68 4.42
N GLY A 31 -16.13 8.69 3.58
CA GLY A 31 -16.89 8.87 2.35
C GLY A 31 -18.34 8.39 2.47
N ASN A 32 -19.14 8.72 1.46
CA ASN A 32 -20.47 8.14 1.27
C ASN A 32 -20.72 7.89 -0.23
N SER A 33 -21.85 7.27 -0.57
CA SER A 33 -22.18 6.90 -1.96
C SER A 33 -22.27 8.08 -2.93
N GLY A 34 -22.56 9.30 -2.45
CA GLY A 34 -22.60 10.51 -3.28
C GLY A 34 -21.29 11.30 -3.29
N THR A 35 -20.39 11.02 -2.34
CA THR A 35 -19.10 11.72 -2.22
C THR A 35 -18.07 10.74 -1.65
N PRO A 36 -17.39 9.96 -2.52
CA PRO A 36 -16.40 9.01 -2.07
C PRO A 36 -15.19 9.72 -1.47
N PHE A 37 -14.60 9.13 -0.43
CA PHE A 37 -13.31 9.56 0.09
C PHE A 37 -12.21 8.94 -0.77
N VAL A 38 -11.40 9.78 -1.42
CA VAL A 38 -10.36 9.35 -2.36
C VAL A 38 -8.99 9.76 -1.85
N TYR A 39 -8.07 8.80 -1.80
CA TYR A 39 -6.67 9.02 -1.44
C TYR A 39 -5.74 8.27 -2.38
N ALA A 40 -4.50 8.74 -2.47
CA ALA A 40 -3.42 8.06 -3.17
C ALA A 40 -2.41 7.55 -2.15
N ASN A 41 -1.88 6.34 -2.38
CA ASN A 41 -0.83 5.75 -1.58
C ASN A 41 0.31 5.29 -2.49
N PHE A 42 1.54 5.68 -2.16
CA PHE A 42 2.73 5.29 -2.90
C PHE A 42 3.97 5.40 -2.00
N LEU A 43 5.02 4.68 -2.38
CA LEU A 43 6.34 4.77 -1.75
C LEU A 43 7.27 5.56 -2.68
N SER A 44 8.12 6.39 -2.12
CA SER A 44 9.12 7.14 -2.87
C SER A 44 10.47 7.11 -2.17
N SER A 45 11.54 7.23 -2.94
CA SER A 45 12.85 7.61 -2.41
C SER A 45 12.81 9.02 -1.78
N LEU A 46 13.87 9.38 -1.05
CA LEU A 46 14.00 10.70 -0.43
C LEU A 46 13.97 11.86 -1.45
N ASP A 47 14.35 11.59 -2.69
CA ASP A 47 14.29 12.55 -3.81
C ASP A 47 12.96 12.47 -4.60
N GLY A 48 11.97 11.74 -4.11
CA GLY A 48 10.60 11.71 -4.63
C GLY A 48 10.36 10.76 -5.81
N ARG A 49 11.30 9.87 -6.15
CA ARG A 49 11.11 8.91 -7.25
C ARG A 49 10.35 7.67 -6.79
N ILE A 50 9.32 7.29 -7.54
CA ILE A 50 8.51 6.08 -7.29
C ILE A 50 8.88 4.89 -8.20
N ALA A 51 9.67 5.15 -9.25
CA ALA A 51 10.15 4.15 -10.19
C ALA A 51 11.44 4.63 -10.86
N LEU A 52 12.22 3.67 -11.37
CA LEU A 52 13.39 3.90 -12.21
C LEU A 52 13.13 3.35 -13.60
N THR A 53 13.62 4.04 -14.62
CA THR A 53 13.54 3.60 -16.01
C THR A 53 14.87 2.99 -16.42
N ASN A 54 14.85 1.74 -16.89
CA ASN A 54 16.01 1.12 -17.49
C ASN A 54 16.37 1.87 -18.80
N PRO A 55 17.58 2.42 -18.94
CA PRO A 55 17.93 3.25 -20.09
C PRO A 55 18.05 2.47 -21.41
N VAL A 56 18.24 1.14 -21.35
CA VAL A 56 18.37 0.28 -22.53
C VAL A 56 17.01 -0.23 -22.98
N THR A 57 16.18 -0.69 -22.04
CA THR A 57 14.89 -1.32 -22.37
C THR A 57 13.70 -0.36 -22.31
N GLY A 58 13.88 0.84 -21.73
CA GLY A 58 12.80 1.79 -21.46
C GLY A 58 11.82 1.32 -20.38
N GLN A 59 12.10 0.19 -19.73
CA GLN A 59 11.19 -0.42 -18.77
C GLN A 59 11.22 0.30 -17.43
N SER A 60 10.03 0.59 -16.88
CA SER A 60 9.87 1.13 -15.54
C SER A 60 9.87 0.01 -14.50
N THR A 61 10.68 0.14 -13.45
CA THR A 61 10.76 -0.80 -12.33
C THR A 61 10.71 -0.05 -11.00
N THR A 62 10.07 -0.65 -10.00
CA THR A 62 10.17 -0.19 -8.61
C THR A 62 11.47 -0.72 -8.02
N PRO A 63 12.37 0.13 -7.49
CA PRO A 63 13.56 -0.34 -6.81
C PRO A 63 13.18 -1.20 -5.60
N GLU A 64 13.78 -2.39 -5.46
CA GLU A 64 13.48 -3.32 -4.35
C GLU A 64 13.70 -2.65 -2.98
N ALA A 65 14.71 -1.80 -2.87
CA ALA A 65 15.04 -1.05 -1.66
C ALA A 65 13.97 -0.02 -1.23
N LEU A 66 12.98 0.29 -2.07
CA LEU A 66 11.87 1.17 -1.68
C LEU A 66 10.79 0.44 -0.88
N THR A 67 10.77 -0.89 -0.87
CA THR A 67 9.68 -1.67 -0.27
C THR A 67 10.17 -2.55 0.86
N THR A 68 9.42 -2.58 1.95
CA THR A 68 9.60 -3.51 3.07
C THR A 68 8.30 -4.28 3.34
N PRO A 69 8.37 -5.40 4.09
CA PRO A 69 7.17 -6.09 4.54
C PRO A 69 6.23 -5.21 5.38
N SER A 70 6.78 -4.25 6.13
CA SER A 70 5.98 -3.28 6.88
C SER A 70 5.20 -2.35 5.97
N ASP A 71 5.81 -1.86 4.89
CA ASP A 71 5.13 -1.00 3.92
C ASP A 71 3.98 -1.74 3.22
N PHE A 72 4.22 -3.01 2.89
CA PHE A 72 3.19 -3.86 2.28
C PHE A 72 2.01 -4.10 3.24
N ARG A 73 2.30 -4.39 4.52
CA ARG A 73 1.26 -4.50 5.56
C ARG A 73 0.42 -3.23 5.67
N LEU A 74 1.07 -2.06 5.73
CA LEU A 74 0.36 -0.77 5.80
C LEU A 74 -0.52 -0.53 4.56
N PHE A 75 -0.01 -0.82 3.37
CA PHE A 75 -0.80 -0.77 2.14
C PHE A 75 -2.05 -1.68 2.22
N LEU A 76 -1.91 -2.91 2.71
CA LEU A 76 -3.03 -3.84 2.81
C LEU A 76 -4.08 -3.37 3.84
N GLU A 77 -3.68 -2.68 4.90
CA GLU A 77 -4.63 -2.06 5.83
C GLU A 77 -5.44 -0.92 5.19
N LEU A 78 -4.85 -0.18 4.24
CA LEU A 78 -5.58 0.77 3.42
C LEU A 78 -6.50 0.03 2.43
N HIS A 79 -6.01 -1.04 1.81
CA HIS A 79 -6.80 -1.82 0.85
C HIS A 79 -8.02 -2.47 1.52
N ALA A 80 -7.90 -3.02 2.72
CA ALA A 80 -9.01 -3.56 3.50
C ALA A 80 -10.10 -2.52 3.84
N GLN A 81 -9.71 -1.24 3.87
CA GLN A 81 -10.63 -0.12 4.07
C GLN A 81 -11.24 0.42 2.78
N ALA A 82 -10.69 0.09 1.61
CA ALA A 82 -11.14 0.64 0.35
C ALA A 82 -12.23 -0.22 -0.29
N ASP A 83 -13.29 0.41 -0.79
CA ASP A 83 -14.31 -0.27 -1.59
C ASP A 83 -13.87 -0.50 -3.04
N CYS A 84 -12.88 0.27 -3.50
CA CYS A 84 -12.38 0.24 -4.87
C CYS A 84 -10.89 0.60 -4.93
N LEU A 85 -10.12 -0.19 -5.68
CA LEU A 85 -8.74 0.11 -6.02
C LEU A 85 -8.66 0.66 -7.46
N ILE A 86 -8.02 1.81 -7.64
CA ILE A 86 -7.79 2.40 -8.96
C ILE A 86 -6.33 2.18 -9.35
N THR A 87 -6.10 1.58 -10.51
CA THR A 87 -4.75 1.36 -11.09
C THR A 87 -4.74 1.65 -12.59
N HIS A 88 -3.56 1.63 -13.20
CA HIS A 88 -3.36 1.94 -14.62
C HIS A 88 -3.11 0.66 -15.44
N GLY A 89 -3.38 0.71 -16.74
CA GLY A 89 -3.21 -0.46 -17.62
C GLY A 89 -1.78 -1.00 -17.72
N GLY A 90 -0.77 -0.17 -17.41
CA GLY A 90 0.63 -0.59 -17.29
C GLY A 90 0.84 -1.62 -16.18
N TYR A 91 0.20 -1.43 -15.03
CA TYR A 91 0.19 -2.41 -13.95
C TYR A 91 -0.44 -3.73 -14.40
N MET A 92 -1.60 -3.68 -15.08
CA MET A 92 -2.28 -4.89 -15.56
C MET A 92 -1.41 -5.72 -16.52
N ARG A 93 -0.70 -5.06 -17.44
CA ARG A 93 0.27 -5.73 -18.32
C ARG A 93 1.41 -6.37 -17.53
N ALA A 94 1.99 -5.62 -16.58
CA ALA A 94 3.08 -6.11 -15.75
C ALA A 94 2.66 -7.31 -14.87
N LEU A 95 1.43 -7.30 -14.36
CA LEU A 95 0.86 -8.43 -13.62
C LEU A 95 0.70 -9.66 -14.51
N SER A 96 0.19 -9.49 -15.74
CA SER A 96 0.05 -10.59 -16.71
C SER A 96 1.40 -11.22 -17.10
N GLU A 97 2.46 -10.42 -17.09
CA GLU A 97 3.84 -10.84 -17.36
C GLU A 97 4.56 -11.34 -16.08
N LYS A 98 3.86 -11.42 -14.94
CA LYS A 98 4.40 -11.80 -13.62
C LYS A 98 5.57 -10.93 -13.14
N ARG A 99 5.66 -9.70 -13.62
CA ARG A 99 6.70 -8.73 -13.22
C ARG A 99 6.36 -7.98 -11.94
N LEU A 100 5.08 -7.92 -11.58
CA LEU A 100 4.59 -7.33 -10.34
C LEU A 100 3.73 -8.35 -9.59
N GLY A 101 3.74 -8.26 -8.27
CA GLY A 101 2.84 -9.04 -7.41
C GLY A 101 1.39 -8.60 -7.54
N ASN A 102 0.45 -9.49 -7.19
CA ASN A 102 -0.98 -9.21 -7.22
C ASN A 102 -1.41 -8.42 -5.98
N ILE A 103 -1.69 -7.14 -6.16
CA ILE A 103 -2.26 -6.28 -5.09
C ILE A 103 -3.78 -6.13 -5.20
N LEU A 104 -4.41 -6.76 -6.20
CA LEU A 104 -5.84 -6.60 -6.50
C LEU A 104 -6.75 -7.45 -5.59
N SER A 105 -6.18 -8.36 -4.82
CA SER A 105 -6.91 -9.29 -3.96
C SER A 105 -6.23 -9.36 -2.60
N LEU A 106 -7.02 -9.24 -1.52
CA LEU A 106 -6.56 -9.52 -0.16
C LEU A 106 -6.46 -11.02 0.12
N ASN A 107 -7.25 -11.85 -0.60
CA ASN A 107 -7.33 -13.29 -0.39
C ASN A 107 -6.03 -14.02 -0.77
N ASP A 108 -5.18 -13.38 -1.57
CA ASP A 108 -3.95 -13.98 -2.08
C ASP A 108 -2.82 -13.95 -1.02
N HIS A 109 -3.03 -13.27 0.11
CA HIS A 109 -2.01 -13.01 1.15
C HIS A 109 -2.42 -13.64 2.48
N THR A 110 -2.21 -14.96 2.62
CA THR A 110 -2.65 -15.75 3.78
C THR A 110 -2.05 -15.30 5.12
N GLU A 111 -0.86 -14.72 5.09
CA GLU A 111 -0.18 -14.08 6.22
C GLU A 111 -0.91 -12.84 6.76
N HIS A 112 -1.91 -12.36 6.02
CA HIS A 112 -2.71 -11.17 6.32
C HIS A 112 -4.21 -11.47 6.33
N ALA A 113 -4.58 -12.72 6.64
CA ALA A 113 -5.97 -13.16 6.71
C ALA A 113 -6.82 -12.35 7.72
N ASP A 114 -6.19 -11.70 8.70
CA ASP A 114 -6.85 -10.77 9.63
C ASP A 114 -7.58 -9.62 8.91
N LEU A 115 -7.08 -9.21 7.74
CA LEU A 115 -7.64 -8.09 6.97
C LEU A 115 -8.90 -8.45 6.19
N ILE A 116 -9.10 -9.73 5.85
CA ILE A 116 -10.29 -10.21 5.14
C ILE A 116 -11.54 -10.09 6.03
N HIS A 117 -11.36 -10.34 7.33
CA HIS A 117 -12.43 -10.35 8.34
C HIS A 117 -12.52 -9.04 9.12
N TRP A 118 -11.77 -8.02 8.72
CA TRP A 118 -11.70 -6.78 9.49
C TRP A 118 -13.00 -5.95 9.41
N ARG A 119 -13.74 -6.06 8.30
CA ARG A 119 -15.10 -5.51 8.14
C ARG A 119 -16.15 -6.55 8.49
#